data_AF-A0A366HG62-F1
#
_entry.id   AF-A0A366HG62-F1
#
_cell.length_a   1.000
_cell.length_b   1.000
_cell.length_c   1.000
_cell.angle_alpha   90.00
_cell.angle_beta   90.00
_cell.angle_gamma   90.00
#
_symmetry.space_group_name_H-M   'P 1'
#
loop_
_entity.id
_entity.type
_entity.pdbx_description
1 polymer ?
#
loop_
_entity_poly.entity_id
_entity_poly.type
_entity_poly.pdbx_seq_one_letter_code
_entity_poly.pdbx_strand_id
1 'polypeptide(L)'
;MSQDLTPQELRAHSEWLSSNGASGKQLSKKNADLTGTDLTGANLAKAILPDARLDRATLVGTDLTGADLRGVNLEGTDADGARFINANMRDANLCETSLQGAQLDGADLSHAFAEGAQCSGASFVGADLTEADFSEADLDGANLTDAKQGGLNLSGAETSDTRGLTRG
;
A
#
# COMPACT_ATOMS: atom_id res chain seq x y z
N MET A 1 15.13 11.35 10.94
CA MET A 1 14.51 12.51 10.28
C MET A 1 14.67 12.30 8.79
N SER A 2 13.70 11.63 8.19
CA SER A 2 13.46 11.65 6.75
C SER A 2 13.44 13.10 6.25
N GLN A 3 14.24 13.39 5.23
CA GLN A 3 14.46 14.77 4.76
C GLN A 3 13.72 15.09 3.47
N ASP A 4 12.98 14.14 2.90
CA ASP A 4 12.55 14.28 1.51
C ASP A 4 11.12 14.79 1.31
N LEU A 5 10.30 14.95 2.34
CA LEU A 5 8.95 15.51 2.18
C LEU A 5 8.69 16.72 3.07
N THR A 6 8.53 17.87 2.44
CA THR A 6 8.26 19.13 3.13
C THR A 6 6.76 19.43 3.21
N PRO A 7 6.30 20.20 4.23
CA PRO A 7 4.92 20.67 4.29
C PRO A 7 4.50 21.48 3.06
N GLN A 8 5.44 22.17 2.40
CA GLN A 8 5.16 22.93 1.18
C GLN A 8 4.85 22.01 0.00
N GLU A 9 5.55 20.88 -0.12
CA GLU A 9 5.29 19.87 -1.16
C GLU A 9 3.93 19.20 -0.95
N LEU A 10 3.57 18.88 0.29
CA LEU A 10 2.23 18.36 0.61
C LEU A 10 1.12 19.37 0.26
N ARG A 11 1.34 20.67 0.53
CA ARG A 11 0.39 21.72 0.14
C ARG A 11 0.28 21.86 -1.38
N ALA A 12 1.41 21.87 -2.09
CA ALA A 12 1.43 21.95 -3.54
C ALA A 12 0.75 20.74 -4.19
N HIS A 13 0.92 19.53 -3.63
CA HIS A 13 0.23 18.31 -4.08
C HIS A 13 -1.27 18.36 -3.80
N SER A 14 -1.66 18.82 -2.62
CA SER A 14 -3.08 18.99 -2.26
C SER A 14 -3.77 19.98 -3.21
N GLU A 15 -3.09 21.08 -3.54
CA GLU A 15 -3.59 22.04 -4.53
C GLU A 15 -3.71 21.40 -5.92
N TRP A 16 -2.71 20.62 -6.33
CA TRP A 16 -2.74 19.86 -7.58
C TRP A 16 -3.91 18.88 -7.66
N LEU A 17 -4.19 18.15 -6.59
CA LEU A 17 -5.35 17.27 -6.50
C LEU A 17 -6.66 18.06 -6.63
N SER A 18 -6.81 19.13 -5.85
CA SER A 18 -8.05 19.92 -5.80
C SER A 18 -8.35 20.65 -7.11
N SER A 19 -7.32 21.02 -7.86
CA SER A 19 -7.42 21.74 -9.13
C SER A 19 -7.48 20.81 -10.35
N ASN A 20 -7.49 19.48 -10.14
CA ASN A 20 -7.34 18.49 -11.20
C ASN A 20 -6.11 18.76 -12.09
N GLY A 21 -5.01 19.20 -11.47
CA GLY A 21 -3.72 19.48 -12.11
C GLY A 21 -3.58 20.86 -12.75
N ALA A 22 -4.55 21.76 -12.59
CA ALA A 22 -4.46 23.10 -13.14
C ALA A 22 -3.53 24.04 -12.35
N SER A 23 -3.32 23.79 -11.05
CA SER A 23 -2.39 24.52 -10.19
C SER A 23 -1.67 23.59 -9.20
N GLY A 24 -0.74 24.11 -8.39
CA GLY A 24 0.09 23.28 -7.53
C GLY A 24 1.10 22.40 -8.29
N LYS A 25 1.57 21.33 -7.64
CA LYS A 25 2.50 20.37 -8.23
C LYS A 25 2.23 18.97 -7.68
N GLN A 26 2.05 17.99 -8.59
CA GLN A 26 1.97 16.59 -8.22
C GLN A 26 3.22 16.16 -7.43
N LEU A 27 3.02 15.46 -6.32
CA LEU A 27 4.11 14.86 -5.58
C LEU A 27 4.73 13.76 -6.45
N SER A 28 5.96 14.01 -6.89
CA SER A 28 6.74 13.06 -7.68
C SER A 28 8.17 13.05 -7.18
N LYS A 29 8.56 11.96 -6.51
CA LYS A 29 9.90 11.75 -5.95
C LYS A 29 10.26 10.28 -6.02
N LYS A 30 11.09 9.94 -7.01
CA LYS A 30 11.70 8.61 -7.11
C LYS A 30 12.75 8.43 -6.00
N ASN A 31 12.82 7.24 -5.40
CA ASN A 31 13.79 6.90 -4.34
C ASN A 31 13.72 7.83 -3.11
N ALA A 32 12.55 8.41 -2.81
CA ALA A 32 12.42 9.32 -1.66
C ALA A 32 12.71 8.59 -0.35
N ASP A 33 13.49 9.18 0.55
CA ASP A 33 13.66 8.70 1.92
C ASP A 33 12.63 9.33 2.85
N LEU A 34 11.57 8.57 3.10
CA LEU A 34 10.44 8.86 3.98
C LEU A 34 10.43 7.93 5.21
N THR A 35 11.57 7.30 5.52
CA THR A 35 11.73 6.37 6.64
C THR A 35 11.28 7.02 7.95
N GLY A 36 10.37 6.37 8.68
CA GLY A 36 9.86 6.86 9.96
C GLY A 36 9.09 8.19 9.89
N THR A 37 8.60 8.61 8.72
CA THR A 37 7.71 9.78 8.62
C THR A 37 6.35 9.51 9.26
N ASP A 38 5.74 10.55 9.83
CA ASP A 38 4.31 10.56 10.12
C ASP A 38 3.57 11.23 8.95
N LEU A 39 2.76 10.44 8.25
CA LEU A 39 1.91 10.86 7.14
C LEU A 39 0.43 10.56 7.44
N THR A 40 0.08 10.40 8.72
CA THR A 40 -1.28 10.08 9.19
C THR A 40 -2.30 11.01 8.53
N GLY A 41 -3.28 10.40 7.84
CA GLY A 41 -4.35 11.11 7.15
C GLY A 41 -3.91 12.01 5.99
N ALA A 42 -2.65 11.97 5.55
CA ALA A 42 -2.20 12.74 4.40
C ALA A 42 -2.91 12.28 3.13
N ASN A 43 -3.18 13.22 2.22
CA ASN A 43 -3.66 12.90 0.88
C ASN A 43 -2.49 12.84 -0.09
N LEU A 44 -2.05 11.63 -0.41
CA LEU A 44 -1.00 11.28 -1.37
C LEU A 44 -1.59 10.59 -2.60
N ALA A 45 -2.88 10.78 -2.88
CA ALA A 45 -3.53 10.18 -4.04
C ALA A 45 -2.77 10.57 -5.31
N LYS A 46 -2.60 9.61 -6.21
CA LYS A 46 -1.85 9.76 -7.47
C LYS A 46 -0.40 10.24 -7.29
N ALA A 47 0.19 10.17 -6.10
CA ALA A 47 1.60 10.49 -5.94
C ALA A 47 2.47 9.50 -6.73
N ILE A 48 3.63 9.96 -7.19
CA ILE A 48 4.60 9.14 -7.92
C ILE A 48 5.83 8.97 -7.02
N LEU A 49 5.88 7.85 -6.32
CA LEU A 49 6.90 7.52 -5.32
C LEU A 49 7.53 6.14 -5.59
N PRO A 50 7.95 5.82 -6.84
CA PRO A 50 8.59 4.54 -7.11
C PRO A 50 9.91 4.43 -6.34
N ASP A 51 10.18 3.23 -5.83
CA ASP A 51 11.36 2.87 -5.06
C ASP A 51 11.52 3.70 -3.77
N ALA A 52 10.46 4.36 -3.28
CA ALA A 52 10.52 5.16 -2.06
C ALA A 52 10.70 4.27 -0.82
N ARG A 53 11.40 4.81 0.17
CA ARG A 53 11.57 4.18 1.48
C ARG A 53 10.58 4.78 2.46
N LEU A 54 9.62 3.98 2.87
CA LEU A 54 8.64 4.29 3.90
C LEU A 54 8.80 3.35 5.11
N ASP A 55 9.92 2.62 5.20
CA ASP A 55 10.15 1.70 6.31
C ASP A 55 9.92 2.40 7.67
N ARG A 56 9.11 1.76 8.53
CA ARG A 56 8.69 2.25 9.85
C ARG A 56 7.93 3.58 9.86
N ALA A 57 7.36 4.02 8.74
CA ALA A 57 6.50 5.20 8.70
C ALA A 57 5.14 4.94 9.38
N THR A 58 4.38 6.01 9.60
CA THR A 58 2.98 5.96 10.01
C THR A 58 2.12 6.53 8.88
N LEU A 59 1.35 5.65 8.24
CA LEU A 59 0.43 5.90 7.12
C LEU A 59 -1.04 5.70 7.52
N VAL A 60 -1.36 5.74 8.81
CA VAL A 60 -2.72 5.49 9.31
C VAL A 60 -3.73 6.42 8.60
N GLY A 61 -4.69 5.82 7.91
CA GLY A 61 -5.72 6.54 7.15
C GLY A 61 -5.19 7.42 6.00
N THR A 62 -3.93 7.28 5.57
CA THR A 62 -3.37 8.00 4.42
C THR A 62 -4.09 7.58 3.14
N ASP A 63 -4.40 8.55 2.27
CA ASP A 63 -4.95 8.27 0.94
C ASP A 63 -3.83 8.16 -0.10
N LEU A 64 -3.58 6.96 -0.60
CA LEU A 64 -2.62 6.63 -1.66
C LEU A 64 -3.35 6.12 -2.92
N THR A 65 -4.64 6.46 -3.09
CA THR A 65 -5.46 6.03 -4.22
C THR A 65 -4.78 6.37 -5.55
N GLY A 66 -4.55 5.36 -6.39
CA GLY A 66 -3.92 5.50 -7.71
C GLY A 66 -2.47 5.96 -7.68
N ALA A 67 -1.79 5.89 -6.53
CA ALA A 67 -0.37 6.22 -6.44
C ALA A 67 0.51 5.19 -7.18
N ASP A 68 1.63 5.64 -7.71
CA ASP A 68 2.71 4.79 -8.22
C ASP A 68 3.72 4.55 -7.09
N LEU A 69 3.67 3.35 -6.52
CA LEU A 69 4.46 2.86 -5.39
C LEU A 69 5.26 1.60 -5.78
N ARG A 70 5.59 1.43 -7.06
CA ARG A 70 6.39 0.28 -7.52
C ARG A 70 7.69 0.21 -6.76
N GLY A 71 8.04 -0.97 -6.25
CA GLY A 71 9.28 -1.20 -5.49
C GLY A 71 9.36 -0.44 -4.16
N VAL A 72 8.24 0.11 -3.65
CA VAL A 72 8.25 0.83 -2.37
C VAL A 72 8.65 -0.11 -1.23
N ASN A 73 9.42 0.40 -0.28
CA ASN A 73 9.67 -0.30 0.98
C ASN A 73 8.76 0.21 2.08
N LEU A 74 7.83 -0.62 2.55
CA LEU A 74 6.89 -0.37 3.65
C LEU A 74 7.16 -1.28 4.86
N GLU A 75 8.32 -1.94 4.93
CA GLU A 75 8.66 -2.85 6.02
C GLU A 75 8.44 -2.22 7.40
N GLY A 76 7.68 -2.90 8.26
CA GLY A 76 7.35 -2.44 9.61
C GLY A 76 6.57 -1.12 9.70
N THR A 77 5.91 -0.70 8.61
CA THR A 77 5.06 0.50 8.57
C THR A 77 3.71 0.24 9.23
N ASP A 78 3.15 1.24 9.91
CA ASP A 78 1.75 1.23 10.33
C ASP A 78 0.89 1.91 9.25
N ALA A 79 0.15 1.13 8.46
CA ALA A 79 -0.72 1.59 7.40
C ALA A 79 -2.19 1.19 7.64
N ASP A 80 -2.60 1.11 8.90
CA ASP A 80 -3.96 0.75 9.27
C ASP A 80 -5.00 1.72 8.66
N GLY A 81 -6.02 1.15 8.04
CA GLY A 81 -7.07 1.91 7.35
C GLY A 81 -6.60 2.78 6.17
N ALA A 82 -5.34 2.65 5.73
CA ALA A 82 -4.84 3.38 4.56
C ALA A 82 -5.55 2.95 3.27
N ARG A 83 -5.59 3.84 2.28
CA ARG A 83 -6.26 3.61 1.00
C ARG A 83 -5.24 3.48 -0.12
N PHE A 84 -5.02 2.28 -0.60
CA PHE A 84 -4.18 1.95 -1.76
C PHE A 84 -5.02 1.60 -3.00
N ILE A 85 -6.26 2.09 -3.08
CA ILE A 85 -7.20 1.72 -4.14
C ILE A 85 -6.61 2.06 -5.52
N ASN A 86 -6.56 1.08 -6.42
CA ASN A 86 -5.92 1.17 -7.75
C ASN A 86 -4.45 1.64 -7.71
N ALA A 87 -3.75 1.55 -6.58
CA ALA A 87 -2.33 1.88 -6.51
C ALA A 87 -1.50 0.82 -7.24
N ASN A 88 -0.38 1.26 -7.82
CA ASN A 88 0.62 0.34 -8.36
C ASN A 88 1.66 0.06 -7.29
N MET A 89 1.61 -1.12 -6.69
CA MET A 89 2.49 -1.61 -5.63
C MET A 89 3.27 -2.86 -6.08
N ARG A 90 3.48 -3.01 -7.39
CA ARG A 90 4.26 -4.11 -7.94
C ARG A 90 5.66 -4.13 -7.32
N ASP A 91 6.14 -5.31 -6.98
CA ASP A 91 7.47 -5.52 -6.36
C ASP A 91 7.65 -4.79 -5.01
N ALA A 92 6.55 -4.37 -4.34
CA ALA A 92 6.64 -3.70 -3.03
C ALA A 92 7.07 -4.64 -1.91
N ASN A 93 7.82 -4.12 -0.94
CA ASN A 93 8.10 -4.79 0.33
C ASN A 93 7.10 -4.34 1.39
N LEU A 94 6.26 -5.25 1.85
CA LEU A 94 5.21 -5.13 2.85
C LEU A 94 5.48 -6.05 4.07
N CYS A 95 6.70 -6.59 4.19
CA CYS A 95 7.02 -7.50 5.31
C CYS A 95 6.78 -6.81 6.65
N GLU A 96 6.10 -7.51 7.56
CA GLU A 96 5.74 -7.00 8.89
C GLU A 96 4.95 -5.67 8.88
N THR A 97 4.35 -5.26 7.76
CA THR A 97 3.51 -4.05 7.68
C THR A 97 2.15 -4.30 8.34
N SER A 98 1.65 -3.34 9.11
CA SER A 98 0.26 -3.33 9.55
C SER A 98 -0.64 -2.71 8.49
N LEU A 99 -1.60 -3.48 8.00
CA LEU A 99 -2.57 -3.13 6.96
C LEU A 99 -4.01 -3.41 7.46
N GLN A 100 -4.25 -3.34 8.77
CA GLN A 100 -5.54 -3.74 9.34
C GLN A 100 -6.64 -2.84 8.78
N GLY A 101 -7.67 -3.45 8.19
CA GLY A 101 -8.77 -2.74 7.54
C GLY A 101 -8.36 -1.83 6.37
N ALA A 102 -7.15 -1.96 5.82
CA ALA A 102 -6.70 -1.18 4.68
C ALA A 102 -7.51 -1.51 3.40
N GLN A 103 -7.58 -0.55 2.48
CA GLN A 103 -8.30 -0.69 1.21
C GLN A 103 -7.32 -0.79 0.03
N LEU A 104 -7.11 -1.99 -0.49
CA LEU A 104 -6.23 -2.31 -1.62
C LEU A 104 -7.02 -2.74 -2.86
N ASP A 105 -8.29 -2.34 -2.96
CA ASP A 105 -9.18 -2.70 -4.07
C ASP A 105 -8.57 -2.26 -5.42
N GLY A 106 -8.45 -3.21 -6.36
CA GLY A 106 -7.87 -2.99 -7.67
C GLY A 106 -6.37 -2.64 -7.68
N ALA A 107 -5.67 -2.72 -6.53
CA ALA A 107 -4.23 -2.47 -6.48
C ALA A 107 -3.47 -3.57 -7.24
N ASP A 108 -2.35 -3.18 -7.86
CA ASP A 108 -1.39 -4.14 -8.42
C ASP A 108 -0.33 -4.44 -7.35
N LEU A 109 -0.40 -5.63 -6.77
CA LEU A 109 0.56 -6.16 -5.78
C LEU A 109 1.31 -7.35 -6.38
N SER A 110 1.38 -7.46 -7.71
CA SER A 110 2.08 -8.57 -8.35
C SER A 110 3.55 -8.59 -7.93
N HIS A 111 4.04 -9.77 -7.54
CA HIS A 111 5.38 -9.99 -6.99
C HIS A 111 5.70 -9.22 -5.69
N ALA A 112 4.70 -8.74 -4.95
CA ALA A 112 4.93 -8.09 -3.65
C ALA A 112 5.40 -9.11 -2.60
N PHE A 113 6.26 -8.66 -1.68
CA PHE A 113 6.73 -9.42 -0.52
C PHE A 113 5.93 -8.97 0.71
N ALA A 114 5.08 -9.81 1.26
CA ALA A 114 4.20 -9.49 2.39
C ALA A 114 4.28 -10.56 3.49
N GLU A 115 5.48 -11.15 3.67
CA GLU A 115 5.73 -12.13 4.73
C GLU A 115 5.42 -11.50 6.10
N GLY A 116 4.56 -12.17 6.88
CA GLY A 116 4.17 -11.70 8.21
C GLY A 116 3.35 -10.41 8.23
N ALA A 117 2.84 -9.93 7.09
CA ALA A 117 2.00 -8.73 7.05
C ALA A 117 0.69 -8.92 7.82
N GLN A 118 0.23 -7.87 8.52
CA GLN A 118 -1.01 -7.90 9.30
C GLN A 118 -2.15 -7.30 8.48
N CYS A 119 -2.89 -8.12 7.77
CA CYS A 119 -3.93 -7.73 6.81
C CYS A 119 -5.35 -8.04 7.32
N SER A 120 -5.56 -8.21 8.62
CA SER A 120 -6.86 -8.56 9.18
C SER A 120 -7.94 -7.54 8.74
N GLY A 121 -9.03 -8.04 8.19
CA GLY A 121 -10.15 -7.24 7.67
C GLY A 121 -9.82 -6.36 6.45
N ALA A 122 -8.62 -6.46 5.85
CA ALA A 122 -8.25 -5.68 4.68
C ALA A 122 -9.05 -6.10 3.43
N SER A 123 -9.25 -5.16 2.51
CA SER A 123 -9.95 -5.39 1.25
C SER A 123 -8.97 -5.42 0.09
N PHE A 124 -8.96 -6.52 -0.67
CA PHE A 124 -8.16 -6.76 -1.87
C PHE A 124 -9.05 -7.02 -3.08
N VAL A 125 -10.25 -6.42 -3.13
CA VAL A 125 -11.25 -6.77 -4.15
C VAL A 125 -10.71 -6.40 -5.53
N GLY A 126 -10.65 -7.39 -6.43
CA GLY A 126 -10.12 -7.21 -7.78
C GLY A 126 -8.62 -6.86 -7.84
N ALA A 127 -7.88 -6.98 -6.74
CA ALA A 127 -6.44 -6.73 -6.73
C ALA A 127 -5.68 -7.80 -7.54
N ASP A 128 -4.49 -7.43 -8.03
CA ASP A 128 -3.57 -8.38 -8.63
C ASP A 128 -2.57 -8.87 -7.58
N LEU A 129 -2.73 -10.11 -7.11
CA LEU A 129 -1.85 -10.77 -6.13
C LEU A 129 -0.98 -11.85 -6.81
N THR A 130 -0.83 -11.78 -8.13
CA THR A 130 -0.07 -12.76 -8.89
C THR A 130 1.37 -12.82 -8.40
N GLU A 131 1.86 -14.02 -8.05
CA GLU A 131 3.19 -14.29 -7.51
C GLU A 131 3.56 -13.48 -6.25
N ALA A 132 2.57 -12.92 -5.54
CA ALA A 132 2.82 -12.26 -4.26
C ALA A 132 3.09 -13.29 -3.15
N ASP A 133 3.92 -12.92 -2.19
CA ASP A 133 4.24 -13.76 -1.03
C ASP A 133 3.56 -13.24 0.23
N PHE A 134 2.46 -13.88 0.64
CA PHE A 134 1.74 -13.60 1.89
C PHE A 134 1.97 -14.73 2.91
N SER A 135 3.13 -15.39 2.87
CA SER A 135 3.48 -16.38 3.89
C SER A 135 3.46 -15.78 5.30
N GLU A 136 3.00 -16.57 6.27
CA GLU A 136 2.88 -16.17 7.69
C GLU A 136 2.02 -14.90 7.93
N ALA A 137 1.32 -14.39 6.91
CA ALA A 137 0.50 -13.19 7.02
C ALA A 137 -0.81 -13.47 7.76
N ASP A 138 -1.31 -12.46 8.49
CA ASP A 138 -2.67 -12.49 9.04
C ASP A 138 -3.65 -11.93 8.02
N LEU A 139 -4.44 -12.80 7.39
CA LEU A 139 -5.49 -12.44 6.44
C LEU A 139 -6.89 -12.69 7.01
N ASP A 140 -7.03 -12.81 8.34
CA ASP A 140 -8.33 -13.12 8.93
C ASP A 140 -9.38 -12.05 8.59
N GLY A 141 -10.54 -12.50 8.13
CA GLY A 141 -11.61 -11.62 7.64
C GLY A 141 -11.29 -10.79 6.38
N ALA A 142 -10.11 -10.94 5.78
CA ALA A 142 -9.74 -10.20 4.57
C ALA A 142 -10.62 -10.59 3.36
N ASN A 143 -10.78 -9.68 2.41
CA ASN A 143 -11.64 -9.88 1.24
C ASN A 143 -10.84 -9.88 -0.07
N LEU A 144 -10.58 -11.06 -0.62
CA LEU A 144 -9.88 -11.28 -1.89
C LEU A 144 -10.84 -11.58 -3.05
N THR A 145 -12.11 -11.16 -2.95
CA THR A 145 -13.10 -11.39 -4.02
C THR A 145 -12.59 -10.82 -5.35
N ASP A 146 -12.65 -11.61 -6.41
CA ASP A 146 -12.17 -11.28 -7.76
C ASP A 146 -10.66 -10.97 -7.87
N ALA A 147 -9.88 -11.17 -6.80
CA ALA A 147 -8.43 -10.98 -6.85
C ALA A 147 -7.76 -12.03 -7.73
N LYS A 148 -6.74 -11.65 -8.49
CA LYS A 148 -5.90 -12.59 -9.24
C LYS A 148 -4.89 -13.22 -8.29
N GLN A 149 -4.93 -14.55 -8.14
CA GLN A 149 -4.16 -15.28 -7.12
C GLN A 149 -3.16 -16.27 -7.73
N GLY A 150 -2.77 -16.09 -9.00
CA GLY A 150 -1.87 -17.01 -9.69
C GLY A 150 -0.50 -17.05 -9.03
N GLY A 151 -0.10 -18.18 -8.44
CA GLY A 151 1.18 -18.30 -7.75
C GLY A 151 1.26 -17.56 -6.40
N LEU A 152 0.12 -17.10 -5.86
CA LEU A 152 0.06 -16.50 -4.52
C LEU A 152 0.53 -17.51 -3.47
N ASN A 153 1.53 -17.15 -2.67
CA ASN A 153 1.98 -17.95 -1.53
C ASN A 153 1.22 -17.57 -0.26
N LEU A 154 0.63 -18.57 0.40
CA LEU A 154 -0.11 -18.43 1.67
C LEU A 154 0.40 -19.41 2.73
N SER A 155 1.65 -19.89 2.60
CA SER A 155 2.20 -20.84 3.57
C SER A 155 2.24 -20.23 4.97
N GLY A 156 1.55 -20.84 5.94
CA GLY A 156 1.51 -20.33 7.32
C GLY A 156 0.57 -19.15 7.53
N ALA A 157 -0.10 -18.65 6.49
CA ALA A 157 -1.02 -17.53 6.62
C ALA A 157 -2.29 -17.93 7.41
N GLU A 158 -2.75 -17.02 8.28
CA GLU A 158 -4.03 -17.16 8.96
C GLU A 158 -5.17 -16.71 8.05
N THR A 159 -6.09 -17.62 7.70
CA THR A 159 -7.14 -17.34 6.70
C THR A 159 -8.55 -17.71 7.16
N SER A 160 -8.82 -17.69 8.47
CA SER A 160 -10.04 -18.28 9.07
C SER A 160 -11.34 -17.73 8.46
N ASP A 161 -11.49 -16.40 8.36
CA ASP A 161 -12.66 -15.74 7.76
C ASP A 161 -12.37 -15.06 6.40
N THR A 162 -11.25 -15.40 5.76
CA THR A 162 -10.87 -14.81 4.46
C THR A 162 -11.87 -15.19 3.35
N ARG A 163 -12.34 -14.20 2.60
CA ARG A 163 -13.26 -14.39 1.47
C ARG A 163 -12.53 -14.32 0.14
N GLY A 164 -13.06 -15.00 -0.87
CA GLY A 164 -12.56 -14.89 -2.25
C GLY A 164 -11.30 -15.71 -2.57
N LEU A 165 -10.77 -16.48 -1.62
CA LEU A 165 -9.68 -17.41 -1.88
C LEU A 165 -10.08 -18.43 -2.96
N THR A 166 -9.29 -18.50 -4.03
CA THR A 166 -9.45 -19.56 -5.03
C THR A 166 -8.82 -20.84 -4.48
N ARG A 167 -9.57 -21.94 -4.49
CA ARG A 167 -9.00 -23.25 -4.16
C ARG A 167 -8.04 -23.65 -5.29
N GLY A 168 -6.76 -23.83 -4.94
CA GLY A 168 -5.76 -24.47 -5.81
C GLY A 168 -6.13 -25.90 -6.15
#